data_AF-A0A1F8ELX6-F1
#
_entry.id   AF-A0A1F8ELX6-F1
#
_cell.length_a   1.000
_cell.length_b   1.000
_cell.length_c   1.000
_cell.angle_alpha   90.00
_cell.angle_beta   90.00
_cell.angle_gamma   90.00
#
_symmetry.space_group_name_H-M   'P 1'
#
loop_
_entity.id
_entity.type
_entity.pdbx_description
1 polymer ?
#
loop_
_entity_poly.entity_id
_entity_poly.type
_entity_poly.pdbx_seq_one_letter_code
_entity_poly.pdbx_strand_id
1 'polypeptide(L)'
;MAIPYRYIHFFGKLEPALNYAALSLNNQGRGNNMAKMYFGHPINTYNTPLESELIAKISETFPGWYVVNPNQEHHQKGYQSWKAKYGNGMDYYYKEVLPWCNAGIFLPFRDGNWGAGIFGEAEFLDQRGGLIYQISYDMKISRIGDLNRIKVLSIEKTRLRIRTTSDEVAPY
;
A
#
# COMPACT_ATOMS: atom_id res chain seq x y z
N MET A 1 14.14 -25.93 50.49
CA MET A 1 13.57 -24.83 49.69
C MET A 1 13.76 -25.16 48.23
N ALA A 2 12.68 -25.53 47.52
CA ALA A 2 12.68 -25.83 46.09
C ALA A 2 11.46 -25.14 45.49
N ILE A 3 11.69 -24.38 44.42
CA ILE A 3 10.69 -23.56 43.72
C ILE A 3 10.12 -24.41 42.57
N PRO A 4 8.79 -24.56 42.40
CA PRO A 4 8.25 -25.28 41.27
C PRO A 4 8.15 -24.39 40.01
N TYR A 5 8.66 -24.88 38.89
CA TYR A 5 8.44 -24.32 37.56
C TYR A 5 6.98 -24.50 37.14
N ARG A 6 6.25 -23.40 36.96
CA ARG A 6 4.96 -23.35 36.25
C ARG A 6 5.23 -23.08 34.77
N TYR A 7 4.90 -24.03 33.91
CA TYR A 7 4.75 -23.81 32.47
C TYR A 7 3.49 -22.96 32.24
N ILE A 8 3.67 -21.78 31.64
CA ILE A 8 2.60 -20.89 31.22
C ILE A 8 2.19 -21.30 29.80
N HIS A 9 0.93 -21.70 29.62
CA HIS A 9 0.31 -21.86 28.30
C HIS A 9 0.17 -20.48 27.64
N PHE A 10 0.84 -20.28 26.50
CA PHE A 10 0.58 -19.14 25.61
C PHE A 10 -0.62 -19.46 24.71
N PHE A 11 -1.78 -18.88 25.03
CA PHE A 11 -2.90 -18.75 24.09
C PHE A 11 -2.69 -17.48 23.27
N GLY A 12 -2.19 -17.62 22.04
CA GLY A 12 -2.17 -16.55 21.04
C GLY A 12 -3.43 -16.63 20.18
N LYS A 13 -4.40 -15.76 20.47
CA LYS A 13 -5.70 -15.67 19.78
C LYS A 13 -5.54 -15.39 18.28
N LEU A 14 -6.05 -16.29 17.45
CA LEU A 14 -6.46 -16.01 16.07
C LEU A 14 -7.82 -15.31 16.14
N GLU A 15 -7.91 -14.01 15.86
CA GLU A 15 -9.16 -13.36 15.44
C GLU A 15 -8.89 -12.05 14.66
N PRO A 16 -9.03 -12.04 13.31
CA PRO A 16 -9.17 -10.81 12.52
C PRO A 16 -10.62 -10.53 12.06
N ALA A 17 -11.59 -11.39 12.38
CA ALA A 17 -12.95 -11.28 11.82
C ALA A 17 -13.79 -10.12 12.41
N LEU A 18 -13.52 -9.71 13.66
CA LEU A 18 -14.41 -8.77 14.38
C LEU A 18 -14.25 -7.28 13.99
N ASN A 19 -13.23 -6.89 13.21
CA ASN A 19 -13.00 -5.48 12.88
C ASN A 19 -13.66 -4.99 11.58
N TYR A 20 -14.21 -5.89 10.76
CA TYR A 20 -14.88 -5.49 9.51
C TYR A 20 -16.26 -4.85 9.77
N ALA A 21 -16.98 -5.31 10.80
CA ALA A 21 -18.30 -4.77 11.15
C ALA A 21 -18.22 -3.30 11.65
N ALA A 22 -17.19 -2.94 12.41
CA ALA A 22 -17.03 -1.59 12.93
C ALA A 22 -16.71 -0.55 11.84
N LEU A 23 -15.95 -0.94 10.80
CA LEU A 23 -15.72 -0.10 9.62
C LEU A 23 -17.00 0.05 8.76
N SER A 24 -17.86 -0.96 8.74
CA SER A 24 -19.15 -0.93 8.04
C SER A 24 -20.18 -0.01 8.72
N LEU A 25 -20.20 0.04 10.06
CA LEU A 25 -21.21 0.81 10.82
C LEU A 25 -21.02 2.33 10.75
N ASN A 26 -19.79 2.83 10.60
CA ASN A 26 -19.54 4.27 10.43
C ASN A 26 -19.91 4.82 9.03
N ASN A 27 -20.30 3.96 8.09
CA ASN A 27 -20.67 4.34 6.72
C ASN A 27 -22.20 4.37 6.47
N GLN A 28 -23.04 4.11 7.48
CA GLN A 28 -24.50 3.99 7.29
C GLN A 28 -25.25 5.30 6.94
N GLY A 29 -24.54 6.41 6.70
CA GLY A 29 -25.11 7.66 6.15
C GLY A 29 -24.67 7.99 4.72
N ARG A 30 -23.82 7.19 4.08
CA ARG A 30 -23.29 7.43 2.72
C ARG A 30 -23.52 6.17 1.89
N GLY A 31 -24.46 6.20 0.95
CA GLY A 31 -24.90 5.02 0.19
C GLY A 31 -23.74 4.16 -0.29
N ASN A 32 -23.79 2.84 0.00
CA ASN A 32 -22.95 1.74 -0.49
C ASN A 32 -21.54 2.09 -1.02
N ASN A 33 -20.78 2.95 -0.32
CA ASN A 33 -19.41 3.24 -0.72
C ASN A 33 -18.52 2.12 -0.20
N MET A 34 -18.22 1.19 -1.08
CA MET A 34 -17.19 0.16 -0.87
C MET A 34 -15.89 0.83 -0.40
N ALA A 35 -15.28 0.31 0.67
CA ALA A 35 -14.04 0.85 1.21
C ALA A 35 -12.92 0.72 0.16
N LYS A 36 -12.05 1.73 0.07
CA LYS A 36 -10.99 1.79 -0.95
C LYS A 36 -9.62 1.56 -0.33
N MET A 37 -8.86 0.64 -0.90
CA MET A 37 -7.48 0.35 -0.52
C MET A 37 -6.55 0.73 -1.66
N TYR A 38 -5.64 1.67 -1.42
CA TYR A 38 -4.63 2.05 -2.40
C TYR A 38 -3.51 1.00 -2.47
N PHE A 39 -3.14 0.57 -3.68
CA PHE A 39 -2.01 -0.34 -3.87
C PHE A 39 -0.80 0.42 -4.40
N GLY A 40 0.14 0.78 -3.52
CA GLY A 40 1.37 1.46 -3.90
C GLY A 40 2.51 0.48 -4.17
N HIS A 41 3.01 0.45 -5.40
CA HIS A 41 4.09 -0.45 -5.80
C HIS A 41 5.02 0.19 -6.83
N PRO A 42 6.25 -0.33 -7.02
CA PRO A 42 7.21 0.23 -7.96
C PRO A 42 6.67 0.23 -9.39
N ILE A 43 6.92 1.31 -10.13
CA ILE A 43 6.43 1.46 -11.52
C ILE A 43 6.93 0.37 -12.46
N ASN A 44 8.07 -0.25 -12.15
CA ASN A 44 8.60 -1.34 -12.95
C ASN A 44 7.84 -2.66 -12.78
N THR A 45 6.94 -2.78 -11.79
CA THR A 45 6.02 -3.92 -11.74
C THR A 45 4.77 -3.72 -12.61
N TYR A 46 4.56 -2.54 -13.22
CA TYR A 46 3.34 -2.27 -13.99
C TYR A 46 3.25 -3.15 -15.24
N ASN A 47 2.05 -3.67 -15.50
CA ASN A 47 1.71 -4.58 -16.59
C ASN A 47 2.53 -5.89 -16.58
N THR A 48 3.01 -6.31 -15.41
CA THR A 48 3.72 -7.57 -15.24
C THR A 48 2.80 -8.67 -14.67
N PRO A 49 3.13 -9.96 -14.85
CA PRO A 49 2.43 -11.05 -14.16
C PRO A 49 2.40 -10.86 -12.64
N LEU A 50 3.50 -10.35 -12.07
CA LEU A 50 3.60 -10.07 -10.64
C LEU A 50 2.54 -9.07 -10.17
N GLU A 51 2.30 -7.97 -10.88
CA GLU A 51 1.25 -7.01 -10.51
C GLU A 51 -0.13 -7.67 -10.49
N SER A 52 -0.44 -8.48 -11.51
CA SER A 52 -1.72 -9.20 -11.60
C SER A 52 -1.90 -10.17 -10.42
N GLU A 53 -0.87 -10.93 -10.07
CA GLU A 53 -0.87 -11.85 -8.92
C GLU A 53 -1.04 -11.11 -7.59
N LEU A 54 -0.37 -9.97 -7.42
CA LEU A 54 -0.48 -9.16 -6.20
C LEU A 54 -1.90 -8.60 -6.05
N ILE A 55 -2.49 -8.04 -7.11
CA ILE A 55 -3.87 -7.52 -7.08
C ILE A 55 -4.86 -8.63 -6.75
N ALA A 56 -4.69 -9.82 -7.37
CA ALA A 56 -5.53 -10.98 -7.06
C ALA A 56 -5.41 -11.36 -5.57
N LYS A 57 -4.18 -11.41 -5.03
CA LYS A 57 -3.95 -11.75 -3.62
C LYS A 57 -4.55 -10.73 -2.66
N ILE A 58 -4.41 -9.44 -2.96
CA ILE A 58 -5.00 -8.36 -2.18
C ILE A 58 -6.53 -8.49 -2.19
N SER A 59 -7.13 -8.69 -3.37
CA SER A 59 -8.57 -8.81 -3.53
C SER A 59 -9.15 -10.04 -2.80
N GLU A 60 -8.46 -11.17 -2.85
CA GLU A 60 -8.80 -12.38 -2.09
C GLU A 60 -8.75 -12.13 -0.56
N THR A 61 -7.72 -11.41 -0.10
CA THR A 61 -7.50 -11.16 1.33
C THR A 61 -8.49 -10.11 1.88
N PHE A 62 -8.94 -9.18 1.03
CA PHE A 62 -9.82 -8.07 1.41
C PHE A 62 -11.07 -8.01 0.51
N PRO A 63 -11.97 -9.02 0.55
CA PRO A 63 -13.07 -9.16 -0.42
C PRO A 63 -14.13 -8.04 -0.36
N GLY A 64 -14.15 -7.24 0.71
CA GLY A 64 -15.03 -6.07 0.85
C GLY A 64 -14.40 -4.73 0.42
N TRP A 65 -13.19 -4.77 -0.15
CA TRP A 65 -12.42 -3.58 -0.51
C TRP A 65 -12.24 -3.47 -2.01
N TYR A 66 -12.34 -2.24 -2.52
CA TYR A 66 -11.94 -1.90 -3.87
C TYR A 66 -10.45 -1.55 -3.89
N VAL A 67 -9.66 -2.29 -4.67
CA VAL A 67 -8.23 -2.02 -4.84
C VAL A 67 -8.05 -0.90 -5.88
N VAL A 68 -7.50 0.23 -5.44
CA VAL A 68 -7.14 1.37 -6.29
C VAL A 68 -5.69 1.19 -6.73
N ASN A 69 -5.47 0.86 -8.02
CA ASN A 69 -4.14 0.61 -8.57
C ASN A 69 -3.67 1.82 -9.40
N PRO A 70 -2.54 2.48 -9.08
CA PRO A 70 -2.01 3.62 -9.84
C PRO A 70 -1.73 3.33 -11.33
N ASN A 71 -1.54 2.07 -11.73
CA ASN A 71 -1.37 1.68 -13.13
C ASN A 71 -2.69 1.70 -13.94
N GLN A 72 -3.86 1.94 -13.32
CA GLN A 72 -5.12 2.07 -14.06
C GLN A 72 -5.09 3.28 -15.01
N GLU A 73 -5.66 3.12 -16.21
CA GLU A 73 -5.57 4.11 -17.30
C GLU A 73 -6.01 5.53 -16.89
N HIS A 74 -7.07 5.64 -16.10
CA HIS A 74 -7.58 6.94 -15.65
C HIS A 74 -6.62 7.65 -14.69
N HIS A 75 -5.85 6.91 -13.89
CA HIS A 75 -4.82 7.49 -13.03
C HIS A 75 -3.60 7.96 -13.84
N GLN A 76 -3.23 7.22 -14.87
CA GLN A 76 -2.18 7.64 -15.81
C GLN A 76 -2.58 8.94 -16.53
N LYS A 77 -3.82 9.03 -17.04
CA LYS A 77 -4.35 10.25 -17.65
C LYS A 77 -4.39 11.41 -16.66
N GLY A 78 -4.82 11.15 -15.42
CA GLY A 78 -4.86 12.13 -14.33
C GLY A 78 -3.48 12.70 -14.02
N TYR A 79 -2.49 11.83 -13.85
CA TYR A 79 -1.09 12.20 -13.63
C TYR A 79 -0.55 13.10 -14.74
N GLN A 80 -0.73 12.71 -16.02
CA GLN A 80 -0.22 13.50 -17.15
C GLN A 80 -0.92 14.86 -17.24
N SER A 81 -2.24 14.90 -17.00
CA SER A 81 -3.02 16.15 -17.00
C SER A 81 -2.55 17.12 -15.92
N TRP A 82 -2.29 16.60 -14.71
CA TRP A 82 -1.75 17.39 -13.61
C TRP A 82 -0.33 17.88 -13.88
N LYS A 83 0.53 17.02 -14.43
CA LYS A 83 1.90 17.41 -14.81
C LYS A 83 1.90 18.52 -15.86
N ALA A 84 1.05 18.41 -16.88
CA ALA A 84 0.94 19.43 -17.93
C ALA A 84 0.39 20.77 -17.39
N LYS A 85 -0.58 20.72 -16.47
CA LYS A 85 -1.25 21.92 -15.94
C LYS A 85 -0.46 22.62 -14.83
N TYR A 86 0.17 21.86 -13.92
CA TYR A 86 0.77 22.39 -12.68
C TYR A 86 2.26 22.09 -12.54
N GLY A 87 2.88 21.39 -13.50
CA GLY A 87 4.31 21.06 -13.48
C GLY A 87 4.67 19.85 -12.58
N ASN A 88 3.76 19.38 -11.73
CA ASN A 88 3.97 18.20 -10.88
C ASN A 88 2.81 17.19 -11.02
N GLY A 89 3.09 16.02 -11.60
CA GLY A 89 2.08 14.97 -11.72
C GLY A 89 1.79 14.24 -10.42
N MET A 90 2.73 14.21 -9.45
CA MET A 90 2.51 13.48 -8.19
C MET A 90 1.40 14.10 -7.34
N ASP A 91 1.20 15.41 -7.43
CA ASP A 91 0.12 16.12 -6.74
C ASP A 91 -1.27 15.53 -7.04
N TYR A 92 -1.45 14.93 -8.23
CA TYR A 92 -2.67 14.20 -8.58
C TYR A 92 -3.02 13.14 -7.54
N TYR A 93 -2.06 12.31 -7.13
CA TYR A 93 -2.33 11.23 -6.19
C TYR A 93 -2.69 11.78 -4.80
N TYR A 94 -1.96 12.77 -4.32
CA TYR A 94 -2.20 13.39 -3.01
C TYR A 94 -3.50 14.20 -2.92
N LYS A 95 -3.97 14.75 -4.05
CA LYS A 95 -5.17 15.62 -4.07
C LYS A 95 -6.43 14.90 -4.56
N GLU A 96 -6.30 13.94 -5.46
CA GLU A 96 -7.45 13.34 -6.17
C GLU A 96 -7.62 11.83 -5.91
N VAL A 97 -6.61 11.12 -5.40
CA VAL A 97 -6.67 9.65 -5.24
C VAL A 97 -6.63 9.24 -3.79
N LEU A 98 -5.52 9.49 -3.10
CA LEU A 98 -5.29 9.09 -1.71
C LEU A 98 -6.33 9.63 -0.72
N PRO A 99 -6.85 10.88 -0.85
CA PRO A 99 -7.87 11.39 0.08
C PRO A 99 -9.15 10.55 0.15
N TRP A 100 -9.43 9.76 -0.88
CA TRP A 100 -10.60 8.89 -0.99
C TRP A 100 -10.33 7.43 -0.61
N CYS A 101 -9.11 7.11 -0.19
CA CYS A 101 -8.72 5.77 0.25
C CYS A 101 -8.77 5.67 1.78
N ASN A 102 -9.24 4.53 2.29
CA ASN A 102 -9.34 4.25 3.73
C ASN A 102 -8.15 3.46 4.25
N ALA A 103 -7.39 2.82 3.36
CA ALA A 103 -6.21 2.04 3.67
C ALA A 103 -5.23 2.08 2.50
N GLY A 104 -3.98 1.71 2.76
CA GLY A 104 -2.97 1.46 1.75
C GLY A 104 -2.31 0.12 1.97
N ILE A 105 -2.04 -0.60 0.88
CA ILE A 105 -1.19 -1.78 0.86
C ILE A 105 -0.02 -1.50 -0.08
N PHE A 106 1.19 -1.79 0.38
CA PHE A 106 2.39 -1.35 -0.31
C PHE A 106 3.35 -2.49 -0.56
N LEU A 107 3.99 -2.48 -1.72
CA LEU A 107 5.06 -3.39 -2.10
C LEU A 107 6.41 -2.65 -2.01
N PRO A 108 7.23 -2.88 -0.98
CA PRO A 108 8.61 -2.42 -0.96
C PRO A 108 9.46 -3.11 -2.03
N PHE A 109 10.69 -2.66 -2.25
CA PHE A 109 11.66 -3.40 -3.07
C PHE A 109 11.99 -4.76 -2.44
N ARG A 110 12.57 -5.68 -3.24
CA ARG A 110 12.91 -7.05 -2.79
C ARG A 110 13.82 -7.11 -1.55
N ASP A 111 14.64 -6.09 -1.34
CA ASP A 111 15.51 -5.95 -0.17
C ASP A 111 14.79 -5.35 1.06
N GLY A 112 13.49 -5.12 0.97
CA GLY A 112 12.65 -4.55 2.03
C GLY A 112 12.77 -3.03 2.17
N ASN A 113 13.56 -2.36 1.33
CA ASN A 113 13.62 -0.90 1.31
C ASN A 113 12.43 -0.31 0.57
N TRP A 114 12.00 0.87 0.99
CA TRP A 114 10.89 1.59 0.41
C TRP A 114 11.36 2.61 -0.62
N GLY A 115 10.67 2.67 -1.75
CA GLY A 115 10.82 3.80 -2.67
C GLY A 115 10.28 5.08 -2.03
N ALA A 116 10.94 6.21 -2.28
CA ALA A 116 10.58 7.50 -1.70
C ALA A 116 9.11 7.89 -1.97
N GLY A 117 8.63 7.66 -3.19
CA GLY A 117 7.24 7.95 -3.59
C GLY A 117 6.24 7.09 -2.84
N ILE A 118 6.43 5.76 -2.89
CA ILE A 118 5.58 4.76 -2.22
C ILE A 118 5.51 5.02 -0.71
N PHE A 119 6.64 5.34 -0.08
CA PHE A 119 6.65 5.68 1.35
C PHE A 119 5.87 6.97 1.65
N GLY A 120 6.03 8.00 0.82
CA GLY A 120 5.27 9.26 0.98
C GLY A 120 3.77 9.06 0.86
N GLU A 121 3.33 8.18 -0.04
CA GLU A 121 1.92 7.80 -0.18
C GLU A 121 1.40 7.04 1.05
N ALA A 122 2.20 6.11 1.58
CA ALA A 122 1.88 5.39 2.82
C ALA A 122 1.77 6.33 4.01
N GLU A 123 2.72 7.24 4.17
CA GLU A 123 2.74 8.22 5.25
C GLU A 123 1.54 9.17 5.17
N PHE A 124 1.16 9.61 3.96
CA PHE A 124 -0.03 10.44 3.79
C PHE A 124 -1.31 9.74 4.25
N LEU A 125 -1.47 8.44 3.94
CA LEU A 125 -2.62 7.67 4.40
C LEU A 125 -2.59 7.45 5.92
N ASP A 126 -1.41 7.14 6.47
CA ASP A 126 -1.22 6.90 7.91
C ASP A 126 -1.57 8.13 8.74
N GLN A 127 -1.08 9.32 8.33
CA GLN A 127 -1.37 10.60 8.98
C GLN A 127 -2.87 10.96 8.98
N ARG A 128 -3.67 10.33 8.10
CA ARG A 128 -5.12 10.50 8.01
C ARG A 128 -5.90 9.40 8.72
N GLY A 129 -5.22 8.54 9.48
CA GLY A 129 -5.81 7.41 10.20
C GLY A 129 -6.12 6.20 9.31
N GLY A 130 -5.55 6.15 8.10
CA GLY A 130 -5.69 5.01 7.20
C GLY A 130 -4.90 3.80 7.68
N LEU A 131 -5.41 2.60 7.42
CA LEU A 131 -4.69 1.37 7.76
C LEU A 131 -3.56 1.11 6.75
N ILE A 132 -2.35 0.87 7.23
CA ILE A 132 -1.19 0.56 6.38
C ILE A 132 -0.85 -0.92 6.43
N TYR A 133 -0.75 -1.52 5.25
CA TYR A 133 -0.32 -2.89 5.05
C TYR A 133 0.90 -2.94 4.14
N GLN A 134 1.65 -4.01 4.28
CA GLN A 134 2.72 -4.40 3.38
C GLN A 134 2.36 -5.73 2.74
N ILE A 135 2.61 -5.86 1.43
CA ILE A 135 2.66 -7.14 0.74
C ILE A 135 4.10 -7.42 0.30
N SER A 136 4.56 -8.65 0.47
CA SER A 136 5.88 -9.11 0.02
C SER A 136 5.79 -9.95 -1.25
N TYR A 137 6.94 -10.20 -1.88
CA TYR A 137 7.06 -10.99 -3.12
C TYR A 137 6.69 -12.47 -2.95
N ASP A 138 6.66 -12.98 -1.73
CA ASP A 138 6.15 -14.31 -1.38
C ASP A 138 4.65 -14.28 -0.99
N MET A 139 3.93 -13.22 -1.40
CA MET A 139 2.48 -13.06 -1.25
C MET A 139 2.00 -13.01 0.21
N LYS A 140 2.89 -12.68 1.15
CA LYS A 140 2.52 -12.46 2.55
C LYS A 140 2.09 -11.02 2.76
N ILE A 141 0.95 -10.86 3.43
CA ILE A 141 0.41 -9.56 3.80
C ILE A 141 0.56 -9.38 5.31
N SER A 142 1.11 -8.25 5.73
CA SER A 142 1.27 -7.90 7.13
C SER A 142 0.83 -6.46 7.37
N ARG A 143 0.15 -6.20 8.48
CA ARG A 143 -0.16 -4.84 8.92
C ARG A 143 1.10 -4.16 9.44
N ILE A 144 1.33 -2.91 9.05
CA ILE A 144 2.38 -2.06 9.61
C ILE A 144 1.77 -1.28 10.78
N GLY A 145 2.42 -1.39 11.94
CA GLY A 145 2.08 -0.57 13.11
C GLY A 145 2.66 0.83 12.98
N ASP A 146 3.98 0.91 12.77
CA ASP A 146 4.70 2.18 12.63
C ASP A 146 5.52 2.21 11.32
N LEU A 147 5.39 3.30 10.57
CA LEU A 147 6.17 3.53 9.35
C LEU A 147 7.63 3.89 9.71
N ASN A 148 8.56 3.01 9.35
CA ASN A 148 9.98 3.19 9.65
C ASN A 148 10.74 3.92 8.53
N ARG A 149 11.03 5.20 8.75
CA ARG A 149 11.79 6.06 7.82
C ARG A 149 13.23 5.59 7.54
N ILE A 150 13.83 4.76 8.40
CA ILE A 150 15.22 4.26 8.22
C ILE A 150 15.36 3.41 6.94
N LYS A 151 14.28 2.74 6.52
CA LYS A 151 14.27 1.88 5.32
C LYS A 151 13.87 2.62 4.04
N VAL A 152 13.78 3.95 4.08
CA VAL A 152 13.32 4.76 2.94
C VAL A 152 14.52 5.19 2.11
N LEU A 153 14.48 4.87 0.82
CA LEU A 153 15.49 5.31 -0.13
C LEU A 153 15.32 6.79 -0.44
N SER A 154 16.42 7.46 -0.80
CA SER A 154 16.33 8.77 -1.43
C SER A 154 15.60 8.67 -2.78
N ILE A 155 15.12 9.81 -3.29
CA ILE A 155 14.49 9.89 -4.62
C ILE A 155 15.45 9.38 -5.70
N GLU A 156 16.72 9.77 -5.64
CA GLU A 156 17.75 9.33 -6.58
C GLU A 156 17.97 7.81 -6.52
N LYS A 157 18.16 7.24 -5.32
CA LYS A 157 18.30 5.78 -5.15
C LYS A 157 17.05 5.02 -5.59
N THR A 158 15.87 5.60 -5.41
CA THR A 158 14.61 5.04 -5.91
C THR A 158 14.60 5.01 -7.44
N ARG A 159 14.98 6.11 -8.09
CA ARG A 159 15.03 6.20 -9.56
C ARG A 159 16.00 5.18 -10.16
N LEU A 160 17.19 5.02 -9.57
CA LEU A 160 18.18 4.04 -10.03
C LEU A 160 17.70 2.58 -9.97
N ARG A 161 16.65 2.28 -9.20
CA ARG A 161 16.07 0.93 -9.10
C ARG A 161 14.91 0.68 -10.05
N ILE A 162 14.26 1.75 -10.52
CA ILE A 162 13.05 1.64 -11.36
C ILE A 162 13.29 2.18 -12.76
N ARG A 163 14.45 2.77 -13.03
CA ARG A 163 14.82 3.32 -14.34
C ARG A 163 16.21 2.87 -14.78
N THR A 164 16.38 2.75 -16.09
CA THR A 164 17.69 2.53 -16.74
C THR A 164 18.47 3.85 -16.81
N THR A 165 19.74 3.79 -17.23
CA THR A 165 20.55 4.99 -17.51
C THR A 165 19.97 5.88 -18.62
N SER A 166 19.08 5.33 -19.46
CA SER A 166 18.37 6.04 -20.53
C SER A 166 17.03 6.64 -20.06
N ASP A 167 16.74 6.62 -18.75
CA ASP A 167 15.48 7.05 -18.12
C ASP A 167 14.23 6.21 -18.50
N GLU A 168 14.43 5.08 -19.16
CA GLU A 168 13.37 4.09 -19.42
C GLU A 168 13.05 3.30 -18.15
N VAL A 169 11.83 2.75 -18.04
CA VAL A 169 11.48 1.89 -16.91
C VAL A 169 12.33 0.61 -16.96
N ALA A 170 13.11 0.36 -15.91
CA ALA A 170 13.91 -0.85 -15.83
C ALA A 170 12.98 -2.07 -15.69
N PRO A 171 13.26 -3.20 -16.35
CA PRO A 171 12.47 -4.42 -16.13
C PRO A 171 12.55 -4.86 -14.67
N TYR A 172 11.49 -5.52 -14.21
CA TYR A 172 11.42 -6.08 -12.86
C TYR A 172 12.08 -7.46 -12.74
#